data_AF-A0A0Q9Y6I6-F1
#
_entry.id   AF-A0A0Q9Y6I6-F1
#
_cell.length_a   1.000
_cell.length_b   1.000
_cell.length_c   1.000
_cell.angle_alpha   90.00
_cell.angle_beta   90.00
_cell.angle_gamma   90.00
#
_symmetry.space_group_name_H-M   'P 1'
#
loop_
_entity.id
_entity.type
_entity.pdbx_description
1 polymer ?
#
loop_
_entity_poly.entity_id
_entity_poly.type
_entity_poly.pdbx_seq_one_letter_code
_entity_poly.pdbx_strand_id
1 'polypeptide(L)'
;MKEITRLENPNSVKQMREWLQTKGVETDSLNKATVTHLIESNEGEIKEVLQMRKQLAKSSVKKYAAMENVVCRDGRARGLIQFYGANRTGRFAGRLIQVQNLPQNHISDLNEARALLKQGNFEALQILYESVPSVLSQLIRTAFVPIRNNRFIIVDFSAIEARVIAWIAGETWRNEVFASHGKIYEASAAHKCLKFPWMRLLRIVHLDKKEKLLN
;
A
#
# COMPACT_ATOMS: atom_id res chain seq x y z
N MET A 1 17.35 -1.56 -17.07
CA MET A 1 17.97 -2.56 -16.16
C MET A 1 18.70 -3.68 -16.89
N LYS A 2 18.06 -4.47 -17.78
CA LYS A 2 18.77 -5.55 -18.53
C LYS A 2 19.97 -5.03 -19.33
N GLU A 3 19.84 -3.85 -19.93
CA GLU A 3 20.91 -3.22 -20.72
C GLU A 3 22.15 -2.87 -19.87
N ILE A 4 21.92 -2.42 -18.63
CA ILE A 4 22.97 -2.02 -17.69
C ILE A 4 23.61 -3.26 -17.05
N THR A 5 22.79 -4.15 -16.48
CA THR A 5 23.31 -5.30 -15.72
C THR A 5 23.74 -6.46 -16.60
N ARG A 6 23.25 -6.53 -17.85
CA ARG A 6 23.40 -7.67 -18.78
C ARG A 6 22.96 -9.01 -18.21
N LEU A 7 22.18 -8.99 -17.12
CA LEU A 7 21.64 -10.19 -16.49
C LEU A 7 20.47 -10.74 -17.29
N GLU A 8 20.39 -12.06 -17.38
CA GLU A 8 19.27 -12.76 -18.02
C GLU A 8 17.94 -12.45 -17.32
N ASN A 9 17.94 -12.46 -15.98
CA ASN A 9 16.81 -12.10 -15.13
C ASN A 9 17.24 -11.12 -14.01
N PRO A 10 17.17 -9.80 -14.26
CA PRO A 10 17.52 -8.78 -13.27
C PRO A 10 16.63 -8.77 -12.01
N ASN A 11 15.46 -9.43 -12.05
CA ASN A 11 14.60 -9.57 -10.86
C ASN A 11 15.06 -10.69 -9.93
N SER A 12 15.88 -11.64 -10.42
CA SER A 12 16.45 -12.71 -9.61
C SER A 12 17.34 -12.14 -8.52
N VAL A 13 17.08 -12.54 -7.26
CA VAL A 13 17.90 -12.11 -6.11
C VAL A 13 19.32 -12.65 -6.25
N LYS A 14 19.46 -13.90 -6.70
CA LYS A 14 20.76 -14.56 -6.87
C LYS A 14 21.62 -13.83 -7.90
N GLN A 15 21.11 -13.67 -9.13
CA GLN A 15 21.86 -13.00 -10.21
C GLN A 15 22.21 -11.55 -9.86
N MET A 16 21.31 -10.84 -9.16
CA MET A 16 21.59 -9.47 -8.74
C MET A 16 22.67 -9.40 -7.66
N ARG A 17 22.69 -10.34 -6.71
CA ARG A 17 23.77 -10.43 -5.71
C ARG A 17 25.12 -10.71 -6.37
N GLU A 18 25.16 -11.65 -7.30
CA GLU A 18 26.37 -11.96 -8.07
C GLU A 18 26.86 -10.72 -8.83
N TRP A 19 25.97 -10.00 -9.50
CA TRP A 19 26.33 -8.75 -10.20
C TRP A 19 26.86 -7.66 -9.25
N LEU A 20 26.22 -7.45 -8.10
CA LEU A 20 26.69 -6.49 -7.09
C LEU A 20 28.08 -6.88 -6.56
N GLN A 21 28.34 -8.18 -6.36
CA GLN A 21 29.63 -8.68 -5.93
C GLN A 21 30.73 -8.40 -6.98
N THR A 22 30.44 -8.54 -8.28
CA THR A 22 31.40 -8.16 -9.35
C THR A 22 31.75 -6.67 -9.34
N LYS A 23 30.91 -5.83 -8.73
CA LYS A 23 31.12 -4.38 -8.56
C LYS A 23 31.66 -4.02 -7.17
N GLY A 24 32.05 -5.01 -6.36
CA GLY A 24 32.64 -4.81 -5.02
C GLY A 24 31.62 -4.58 -3.90
N VAL A 25 30.34 -4.84 -4.13
CA VAL A 25 29.28 -4.65 -3.13
C VAL A 25 28.77 -6.01 -2.66
N GLU A 26 29.13 -6.39 -1.43
CA GLU A 26 28.62 -7.60 -0.80
C GLU A 26 27.32 -7.31 -0.03
N THR A 27 26.35 -8.21 -0.20
CA THR A 27 25.09 -8.13 0.53
C THR A 27 24.45 -9.50 0.68
N ASP A 28 23.91 -9.78 1.86
CA ASP A 28 23.23 -11.05 2.15
C ASP A 28 21.78 -11.08 1.72
N SER A 29 21.16 -9.91 1.58
CA SER A 29 19.73 -9.81 1.25
C SER A 29 19.43 -8.59 0.39
N LEU A 30 18.45 -8.73 -0.49
CA LEU A 30 17.92 -7.60 -1.28
C LEU A 30 16.51 -7.25 -0.82
N ASN A 31 16.29 -7.25 0.50
CA ASN A 31 15.04 -6.81 1.09
C ASN A 31 14.91 -5.27 1.00
N LYS A 32 13.72 -4.73 1.29
CA LYS A 32 13.44 -3.29 1.12
C LYS A 32 14.38 -2.39 1.94
N ALA A 33 14.74 -2.79 3.16
CA ALA A 33 15.62 -2.03 4.03
C ALA A 33 17.05 -2.04 3.49
N THR A 34 17.58 -3.22 3.17
CA THR A 34 18.94 -3.38 2.62
C THR A 34 19.09 -2.66 1.29
N VAL A 35 18.11 -2.77 0.37
CA VAL A 35 18.16 -2.03 -0.91
C VAL A 35 18.15 -0.52 -0.69
N THR A 36 17.42 -0.02 0.31
CA THR A 36 17.39 1.43 0.59
C THR A 36 18.75 1.90 1.12
N HIS A 37 19.34 1.17 2.06
CA HIS A 37 20.70 1.44 2.54
C HIS A 37 21.73 1.39 1.41
N LEU A 38 21.68 0.37 0.55
CA LEU A 38 22.61 0.26 -0.58
C LEU A 38 22.46 1.41 -1.59
N ILE A 39 21.26 1.97 -1.78
CA ILE A 39 21.05 3.16 -2.62
C ILE A 39 21.69 4.41 -2.01
N GLU A 40 21.74 4.49 -0.67
CA GLU A 40 22.34 5.62 0.06
C GLU A 40 23.87 5.51 0.12
N SER A 41 24.41 4.29 0.24
CA SER A 41 25.85 4.04 0.36
C SER A 41 26.60 3.84 -0.96
N ASN A 42 25.91 3.89 -2.11
CA ASN A 42 26.52 3.69 -3.42
C ASN A 42 26.13 4.80 -4.39
N GLU A 43 26.93 4.97 -5.44
CA GLU A 43 26.74 5.99 -6.47
C GLU A 43 26.80 5.38 -7.89
N GLY A 44 26.55 6.21 -8.90
CA GLY A 44 26.63 5.83 -10.30
C GLY A 44 25.71 4.67 -10.69
N GLU A 45 26.26 3.74 -11.48
CA GLU A 45 25.55 2.61 -12.08
C GLU A 45 24.87 1.70 -11.04
N ILE A 46 25.53 1.46 -9.90
CA ILE A 46 24.99 0.61 -8.81
C ILE A 46 23.72 1.25 -8.23
N LYS A 47 23.78 2.56 -7.94
CA LYS A 47 22.64 3.30 -7.39
C LYS A 47 21.46 3.27 -8.36
N GLU A 48 21.72 3.49 -9.64
CA GLU A 48 20.69 3.51 -10.68
C GLU A 48 19.99 2.15 -10.82
N VAL A 49 20.76 1.05 -10.88
CA VAL A 49 20.21 -0.31 -10.94
C VAL A 49 19.40 -0.65 -9.70
N LEU A 50 19.88 -0.28 -8.50
CA LEU A 50 19.16 -0.52 -7.26
C LEU A 50 17.86 0.31 -7.18
N GLN A 51 17.86 1.55 -7.66
CA GLN A 51 16.66 2.38 -7.77
C GLN A 51 15.64 1.75 -8.73
N MET A 52 16.06 1.32 -9.91
CA MET A 52 15.19 0.60 -10.85
C MET A 52 14.64 -0.69 -10.20
N ARG A 53 15.47 -1.43 -9.44
CA ARG A 53 15.03 -2.66 -8.75
C ARG A 53 14.00 -2.37 -7.70
N LYS A 54 14.20 -1.33 -6.90
CA LYS A 54 13.22 -0.87 -5.89
C LYS A 54 11.88 -0.52 -6.54
N GLN A 55 11.91 0.08 -7.72
CA GLN A 55 10.71 0.42 -8.49
C GLN A 55 10.01 -0.83 -9.06
N LEU A 56 10.74 -1.76 -9.68
CA LEU A 56 10.20 -2.99 -10.26
C LEU A 56 9.73 -4.00 -9.20
N ALA A 57 10.32 -3.99 -8.01
CA ALA A 57 9.94 -4.86 -6.91
C ALA A 57 8.57 -4.52 -6.31
N LYS A 58 7.94 -3.40 -6.69
CA LYS A 58 6.58 -3.07 -6.24
C LYS A 58 5.60 -4.14 -6.71
N SER A 59 4.81 -4.66 -5.78
CA SER A 59 3.82 -5.73 -6.04
C SER A 59 2.69 -5.31 -6.99
N SER A 60 2.52 -4.01 -7.24
CA SER A 60 1.50 -3.46 -8.14
C SER A 60 1.58 -4.01 -9.55
N VAL A 61 2.79 -4.17 -10.11
CA VAL A 61 2.98 -4.70 -11.48
C VAL A 61 2.49 -6.14 -11.57
N LYS A 62 2.83 -6.98 -10.57
CA LYS A 62 2.35 -8.37 -10.51
C LYS A 62 0.83 -8.45 -10.38
N LYS A 63 0.19 -7.47 -9.76
CA LYS A 63 -1.28 -7.43 -9.62
C LYS A 63 -1.97 -7.14 -10.95
N TYR A 64 -1.42 -6.27 -11.79
CA TYR A 64 -1.95 -6.06 -13.15
C TYR A 64 -1.84 -7.32 -14.01
N ALA A 65 -0.67 -7.97 -14.02
CA ALA A 65 -0.52 -9.25 -14.71
C ALA A 65 -1.49 -10.33 -14.16
N ALA A 66 -1.70 -10.36 -12.84
CA ALA A 66 -2.69 -11.25 -12.24
C ALA A 66 -4.12 -10.90 -12.66
N MET A 67 -4.47 -9.62 -12.89
CA MET A 67 -5.78 -9.22 -13.41
C MET A 67 -5.99 -9.75 -14.83
N GLU A 68 -5.00 -9.58 -15.71
CA GLU A 68 -5.05 -10.07 -17.09
C GLU A 68 -5.20 -11.60 -17.15
N ASN A 69 -4.53 -12.33 -16.28
CA ASN A 69 -4.63 -13.80 -16.25
C ASN A 69 -5.95 -14.32 -15.68
N VAL A 70 -6.67 -13.52 -14.89
CA VAL A 70 -7.86 -13.93 -14.13
C VAL A 70 -9.15 -13.47 -14.78
N VAL A 71 -9.09 -12.45 -15.64
CA VAL A 71 -10.26 -11.92 -16.32
C VAL A 71 -10.92 -13.00 -17.18
N CYS A 72 -12.19 -13.25 -16.94
CA CYS A 72 -12.99 -14.17 -17.74
C CYS A 72 -13.42 -13.52 -19.05
N ARG A 73 -13.99 -14.31 -19.97
CA ARG A 73 -14.48 -13.82 -21.28
C ARG A 73 -15.52 -12.69 -21.18
N ASP A 74 -16.24 -12.62 -20.07
CA ASP A 74 -17.23 -11.58 -19.76
C ASP A 74 -16.61 -10.31 -19.14
N GLY A 75 -15.28 -10.21 -19.08
CA GLY A 75 -14.56 -9.08 -18.48
C GLY A 75 -14.57 -9.09 -16.94
N ARG A 76 -14.94 -10.21 -16.29
CA ARG A 76 -15.08 -10.29 -14.83
C ARG A 76 -14.01 -11.18 -14.21
N ALA A 77 -13.55 -10.78 -13.03
CA ALA A 77 -12.68 -11.61 -12.19
C ALA A 77 -13.52 -12.38 -11.16
N ARG A 78 -13.31 -13.69 -11.04
CA ARG A 78 -14.08 -14.60 -10.16
C ARG A 78 -13.13 -15.39 -9.25
N GLY A 79 -13.63 -15.87 -8.11
CA GLY A 79 -12.81 -16.66 -7.16
C GLY A 79 -11.75 -15.84 -6.39
N LEU A 80 -11.96 -14.53 -6.21
CA LEU A 80 -10.98 -13.63 -5.59
C LEU A 80 -10.83 -13.80 -4.07
N ILE A 81 -11.80 -14.45 -3.43
CA ILE A 81 -11.85 -14.62 -1.98
C ILE A 81 -12.14 -16.09 -1.69
N GLN A 82 -11.37 -16.66 -0.76
CA GLN A 82 -11.57 -18.00 -0.23
C GLN A 82 -12.12 -17.92 1.21
N PHE A 83 -13.20 -18.65 1.46
CA PHE A 83 -13.74 -18.87 2.80
C PHE A 83 -12.75 -19.66 3.67
N TYR A 84 -12.60 -19.24 4.93
CA TYR A 84 -11.72 -19.89 5.92
C TYR A 84 -10.28 -20.10 5.46
N GLY A 85 -9.77 -19.23 4.57
CA GLY A 85 -8.41 -19.39 4.05
C GLY A 85 -7.30 -19.13 5.08
N ALA A 86 -7.63 -18.51 6.22
CA ALA A 86 -6.74 -18.35 7.37
C ALA A 86 -7.16 -19.30 8.51
N ASN A 87 -6.73 -20.56 8.43
CA ASN A 87 -7.20 -21.66 9.29
C ASN A 87 -7.14 -21.39 10.81
N ARG A 88 -6.19 -20.57 11.29
CA ARG A 88 -6.04 -20.29 12.73
C ARG A 88 -7.05 -19.29 13.28
N THR A 89 -7.54 -18.37 12.45
CA THR A 89 -8.42 -17.27 12.87
C THR A 89 -9.79 -17.31 12.20
N GLY A 90 -9.98 -18.21 11.23
CA GLY A 90 -11.18 -18.33 10.43
C GLY A 90 -11.42 -17.19 9.43
N ARG A 91 -10.46 -16.26 9.27
CA ARG A 91 -10.61 -15.13 8.33
C ARG A 91 -10.66 -15.62 6.87
N PHE A 92 -11.41 -14.89 6.05
CA PHE A 92 -11.38 -15.03 4.61
C PHE A 92 -9.99 -14.64 4.09
N ALA A 93 -9.50 -15.34 3.06
CA ALA A 93 -8.22 -15.04 2.44
C ALA A 93 -8.38 -14.59 0.99
N GLY A 94 -7.58 -13.61 0.58
CA GLY A 94 -7.46 -13.22 -0.82
C GLY A 94 -6.80 -14.31 -1.66
N ARG A 95 -7.33 -14.52 -2.87
CA ARG A 95 -6.76 -15.37 -3.92
C ARG A 95 -6.56 -14.56 -5.20
N LEU A 96 -5.77 -15.11 -6.11
CA LEU A 96 -5.52 -14.53 -7.43
C LEU A 96 -4.91 -13.12 -7.30
N ILE A 97 -5.68 -12.07 -7.58
CA ILE A 97 -5.25 -10.66 -7.47
C ILE A 97 -5.00 -10.24 -6.00
N GLN A 98 -5.54 -10.99 -5.03
CA GLN A 98 -5.52 -10.69 -3.59
C GLN A 98 -6.08 -9.29 -3.30
N VAL A 99 -7.39 -9.13 -3.53
CA VAL A 99 -8.10 -7.84 -3.41
C VAL A 99 -8.08 -7.24 -2.00
N GLN A 100 -7.89 -8.06 -0.97
CA GLN A 100 -7.72 -7.62 0.43
C GLN A 100 -6.42 -6.84 0.67
N ASN A 101 -5.40 -7.07 -0.17
CA ASN A 101 -4.08 -6.44 -0.05
C ASN A 101 -3.81 -5.49 -1.23
N LEU A 102 -4.80 -4.68 -1.60
CA LEU A 102 -4.61 -3.62 -2.59
C LEU A 102 -4.07 -2.35 -1.90
N PRO A 103 -3.00 -1.73 -2.43
CA PRO A 103 -2.51 -0.44 -1.97
C PRO A 103 -3.62 0.60 -1.83
N GLN A 104 -3.53 1.45 -0.80
CA GLN A 104 -4.41 2.60 -0.63
C GLN A 104 -4.04 3.73 -1.59
N ASN A 105 -5.02 4.58 -1.88
CA ASN A 105 -4.85 5.75 -2.73
C ASN A 105 -4.45 6.94 -1.83
N HIS A 106 -3.44 7.69 -2.25
CA HIS A 106 -2.90 8.86 -1.57
C HIS A 106 -2.71 10.07 -2.49
N ILE A 107 -2.74 9.86 -3.82
CA ILE A 107 -2.73 10.91 -4.84
C ILE A 107 -4.10 11.61 -4.86
N SER A 108 -4.08 12.94 -4.90
CA SER A 108 -5.27 13.81 -4.93
C SER A 108 -5.93 13.85 -6.30
N ASP A 109 -5.14 13.90 -7.38
CA ASP A 109 -5.54 14.01 -8.79
C ASP A 109 -5.61 12.63 -9.48
N LEU A 110 -6.34 11.72 -8.84
CA LEU A 110 -6.39 10.33 -9.25
C LEU A 110 -7.08 10.11 -10.62
N ASN A 111 -8.04 10.96 -10.98
CA ASN A 111 -8.76 10.85 -12.25
C ASN A 111 -7.88 11.28 -13.42
N GLU A 112 -7.09 12.33 -13.23
CA GLU A 112 -6.15 12.91 -14.16
C GLU A 112 -5.02 11.92 -14.44
N ALA A 113 -4.43 11.36 -13.38
CA ALA A 113 -3.43 10.29 -13.48
C ALA A 113 -3.96 9.10 -14.28
N ARG A 114 -5.22 8.71 -14.04
CA ARG A 114 -5.87 7.61 -14.76
C ARG A 114 -6.13 7.94 -16.22
N ALA A 115 -6.51 9.18 -16.54
CA ALA A 115 -6.76 9.62 -17.91
C ALA A 115 -5.46 9.60 -18.73
N LEU A 116 -4.38 10.16 -18.19
CA LEU A 116 -3.05 10.14 -18.82
C LEU A 116 -2.58 8.70 -19.10
N LEU A 117 -2.77 7.80 -18.13
CA LEU A 117 -2.42 6.39 -18.30
C LEU A 117 -3.24 5.73 -19.43
N LYS A 118 -4.55 5.99 -19.50
CA LYS A 118 -5.42 5.45 -20.56
C LYS A 118 -5.07 5.97 -21.94
N GLN A 119 -4.55 7.20 -22.03
CA GLN A 119 -4.09 7.81 -23.27
C GLN A 119 -2.69 7.31 -23.69
N GLY A 120 -1.99 6.56 -22.82
CA GLY A 120 -0.62 6.11 -23.08
C GLY A 120 0.41 7.24 -22.98
N ASN A 121 0.08 8.37 -22.36
CA ASN A 121 0.98 9.51 -22.24
C ASN A 121 1.95 9.33 -21.06
N PHE A 122 2.93 8.44 -21.26
CA PHE A 122 3.94 8.13 -20.24
C PHE A 122 4.90 9.29 -19.98
N GLU A 123 5.13 10.14 -20.97
CA GLU A 123 5.99 11.32 -20.83
C GLU A 123 5.39 12.31 -19.83
N ALA A 124 4.11 12.67 -19.98
CA ALA A 124 3.41 13.50 -19.01
C ALA A 124 3.38 12.86 -17.61
N LEU A 125 3.19 11.54 -17.52
CA LEU A 125 3.22 10.84 -16.23
C LEU A 125 4.60 10.91 -15.55
N GLN A 126 5.70 10.89 -16.31
CA GLN A 126 7.06 11.02 -15.76
C GLN A 126 7.36 12.45 -15.32
N ILE A 127 6.80 13.46 -15.99
CA ILE A 127 6.98 14.87 -15.65
C ILE A 127 6.15 15.24 -14.41
N LEU A 128 4.89 14.78 -14.34
CA LEU A 128 3.94 15.20 -13.32
C LEU A 128 4.05 14.40 -12.01
N TYR A 129 4.60 13.19 -12.04
CA TYR A 129 4.67 12.32 -10.85
C TYR A 129 6.07 11.78 -10.62
N GLU A 130 6.47 11.69 -9.35
CA GLU A 130 7.79 11.20 -8.92
C GLU A 130 8.15 9.80 -9.44
N SER A 131 7.15 8.95 -9.67
CA SER A 131 7.37 7.57 -10.06
C SER A 131 6.14 6.93 -10.70
N VAL A 132 6.25 6.56 -11.97
CA VAL A 132 5.20 5.84 -12.72
C VAL A 132 4.78 4.53 -12.01
N PRO A 133 5.69 3.66 -11.51
CA PRO A 133 5.30 2.50 -10.70
C PRO A 133 4.52 2.83 -9.43
N SER A 134 4.76 4.01 -8.84
CA SER A 134 3.98 4.51 -7.71
C SER A 134 2.55 4.86 -8.14
N VAL A 135 2.41 5.63 -9.22
CA VAL A 135 1.11 5.98 -9.80
C VAL A 135 0.32 4.72 -10.15
N LEU A 136 0.93 3.77 -10.85
CA LEU A 136 0.32 2.47 -11.17
C LEU A 136 -0.14 1.72 -9.91
N SER A 137 0.66 1.77 -8.84
CA SER A 137 0.30 1.16 -7.56
C SER A 137 -0.93 1.79 -6.92
N GLN A 138 -1.12 3.10 -7.07
CA GLN A 138 -2.28 3.81 -6.52
C GLN A 138 -3.51 3.66 -7.42
N LEU A 139 -3.32 3.54 -8.72
CA LEU A 139 -4.42 3.33 -9.67
C LEU A 139 -4.98 1.91 -9.65
N ILE A 140 -4.31 0.95 -9.02
CA ILE A 140 -4.69 -0.48 -9.06
C ILE A 140 -6.12 -0.75 -8.59
N ARG A 141 -6.64 -0.01 -7.60
CA ARG A 141 -8.02 -0.16 -7.14
C ARG A 141 -9.03 0.31 -8.19
N THR A 142 -8.65 1.29 -9.01
CA THR A 142 -9.53 1.88 -10.03
C THR A 142 -9.68 1.00 -11.27
N ALA A 143 -8.84 -0.03 -11.40
CA ALA A 143 -9.01 -1.07 -12.41
C ALA A 143 -10.32 -1.86 -12.21
N PHE A 144 -10.82 -1.96 -10.98
CA PHE A 144 -12.12 -2.53 -10.70
C PHE A 144 -13.20 -1.48 -10.96
N VAL A 145 -14.07 -1.76 -11.92
CA VAL A 145 -15.19 -0.89 -12.29
C VAL A 145 -16.51 -1.63 -12.12
N PRO A 146 -17.58 -0.97 -11.65
CA PRO A 146 -18.90 -1.57 -11.63
C PRO A 146 -19.38 -1.79 -13.07
N ILE A 147 -20.32 -2.73 -13.25
CA ILE A 147 -21.04 -2.85 -14.52
C ILE A 147 -21.83 -1.55 -14.79
N ARG A 148 -22.15 -1.28 -16.06
CA ARG A 148 -22.91 -0.09 -16.48
C ARG A 148 -24.16 0.10 -15.60
N ASN A 149 -24.43 1.35 -15.24
CA ASN A 149 -25.55 1.78 -14.39
C ASN A 149 -25.53 1.23 -12.95
N ASN A 150 -24.42 0.67 -12.48
CA ASN A 150 -24.24 0.23 -11.10
C ASN A 150 -23.10 1.00 -10.41
N ARG A 151 -23.04 0.89 -9.07
CA ARG A 151 -21.97 1.46 -8.25
C ARG A 151 -21.47 0.44 -7.24
N PHE A 152 -20.21 0.58 -6.82
CA PHE A 152 -19.72 -0.14 -5.66
C PHE A 152 -20.13 0.57 -4.37
N ILE A 153 -20.51 -0.21 -3.36
CA ILE A 153 -20.81 0.27 -2.01
C ILE A 153 -19.76 -0.34 -1.10
N ILE A 154 -19.07 0.51 -0.36
CA ILE A 154 -18.01 0.12 0.57
C ILE A 154 -18.58 0.29 1.98
N VAL A 155 -18.50 -0.79 2.76
CA VAL A 155 -18.90 -0.81 4.17
C VAL A 155 -17.71 -1.36 4.96
N ASP A 156 -17.38 -0.70 6.06
CA ASP A 156 -16.30 -1.12 6.95
C ASP A 156 -16.76 -1.00 8.41
N PHE A 157 -16.32 -1.94 9.25
CA PHE A 157 -16.65 -1.90 10.67
C PHE A 157 -15.66 -1.02 11.43
N SER A 158 -16.14 0.10 11.95
CA SER A 158 -15.32 1.05 12.71
C SER A 158 -14.72 0.42 13.97
N ALA A 159 -13.39 0.29 13.98
CA ALA A 159 -12.59 -0.19 15.12
C ALA A 159 -13.08 -1.53 15.71
N ILE A 160 -13.54 -2.45 14.85
CA ILE A 160 -14.20 -3.69 15.29
C ILE A 160 -13.35 -4.55 16.24
N GLU A 161 -12.06 -4.71 15.95
CA GLU A 161 -11.18 -5.51 16.80
C GLU A 161 -11.05 -4.91 18.21
N ALA A 162 -10.92 -3.59 18.31
CA ALA A 162 -10.84 -2.90 19.59
C ALA A 162 -12.16 -2.98 20.37
N ARG A 163 -13.30 -2.92 19.69
CA ARG A 163 -14.63 -3.09 20.31
C ARG A 163 -14.81 -4.50 20.85
N VAL A 164 -14.48 -5.52 20.05
CA VAL A 164 -14.61 -6.92 20.45
C VAL A 164 -13.70 -7.24 21.64
N ILE A 165 -12.45 -6.77 21.62
CA ILE A 165 -11.52 -6.96 22.74
C ILE A 165 -12.03 -6.27 24.01
N ALA A 166 -12.48 -5.03 23.93
CA ALA A 166 -13.02 -4.30 25.09
C ALA A 166 -14.24 -5.00 25.70
N TRP A 167 -15.11 -5.54 24.84
CA TRP A 167 -16.28 -6.32 25.26
C TRP A 167 -15.87 -7.60 25.99
N ILE A 168 -15.00 -8.42 25.39
CA ILE A 168 -14.55 -9.69 25.98
C ILE A 168 -13.79 -9.44 27.29
N ALA A 169 -13.01 -8.36 27.38
CA ALA A 169 -12.25 -8.00 28.57
C ALA A 169 -13.09 -7.33 29.67
N GLY A 170 -14.36 -7.00 29.43
CA GLY A 170 -15.20 -6.28 30.38
C GLY A 170 -14.75 -4.83 30.64
N GLU A 171 -14.03 -4.19 29.71
CA GLU A 171 -13.55 -2.81 29.88
C GLU A 171 -14.68 -1.79 29.68
N THR A 172 -15.41 -1.47 30.76
CA THR A 172 -16.56 -0.55 30.76
C THR A 172 -16.24 0.82 30.18
N TRP A 173 -15.14 1.45 30.60
CA TRP A 173 -14.76 2.78 30.11
C TRP A 173 -14.54 2.83 28.58
N ARG A 174 -13.96 1.77 27.98
CA ARG A 174 -13.79 1.72 26.51
C ARG A 174 -15.14 1.57 25.83
N ASN A 175 -16.02 0.76 26.38
CA ASN A 175 -17.36 0.56 25.86
C ASN A 175 -18.18 1.86 25.92
N GLU A 176 -18.03 2.66 26.98
CA GLU A 176 -18.64 4.00 27.10
C GLU A 176 -18.08 5.00 26.07
N VAL A 177 -16.76 5.01 25.86
CA VAL A 177 -16.14 5.82 24.78
C VAL A 177 -16.66 5.38 23.41
N PHE A 178 -16.84 4.09 23.20
CA PHE A 178 -17.37 3.53 21.97
C PHE A 178 -18.86 3.81 21.74
N ALA A 179 -19.65 3.95 22.81
CA ALA A 179 -21.07 4.29 22.79
C ALA A 179 -21.31 5.80 22.62
N SER A 180 -20.35 6.63 23.03
CA SER A 180 -20.41 8.09 22.88
C SER A 180 -19.86 8.54 21.50
N HIS A 181 -18.65 9.08 21.47
CA HIS A 181 -18.07 9.68 20.25
C HIS A 181 -17.21 8.70 19.44
N GLY A 182 -16.94 7.50 19.95
CA GLY A 182 -16.26 6.42 19.23
C GLY A 182 -14.77 6.63 18.95
N LYS A 183 -14.16 7.72 19.46
CA LYS A 183 -12.75 8.07 19.20
C LYS A 183 -11.81 7.41 20.21
N ILE A 184 -11.72 6.08 20.16
CA ILE A 184 -11.00 5.28 21.15
C ILE A 184 -9.50 5.57 21.21
N TYR A 185 -8.85 5.87 20.07
CA TYR A 185 -7.41 6.12 20.03
C TYR A 185 -7.03 7.42 20.71
N GLU A 186 -7.76 8.49 20.41
CA GLU A 186 -7.60 9.78 21.06
C GLU A 186 -7.89 9.63 22.57
N ALA A 187 -8.95 8.90 22.93
CA ALA A 187 -9.38 8.76 24.32
C ALA A 187 -8.35 7.97 25.13
N SER A 188 -7.81 6.89 24.55
CA SER A 188 -6.73 6.10 25.15
C SER A 188 -5.47 6.94 25.35
N ALA A 189 -5.11 7.78 24.38
CA ALA A 189 -3.95 8.67 24.47
C ALA A 189 -4.11 9.71 25.58
N ALA A 190 -5.28 10.35 25.69
CA ALA A 190 -5.57 11.32 26.74
C ALA A 190 -5.59 10.69 28.13
N HIS A 191 -6.27 9.55 28.27
CA HIS A 191 -6.61 8.96 29.56
C HIS A 191 -5.47 8.13 30.18
N LYS A 192 -4.58 7.53 29.37
CA LYS A 192 -3.53 6.63 29.86
C LYS A 192 -2.10 7.08 29.56
N CYS A 193 -1.85 7.67 28.39
CA CYS A 193 -0.49 8.01 27.97
C CYS A 193 -0.06 9.39 28.44
N LEU A 194 -0.94 10.39 28.33
CA LEU A 194 -0.56 11.79 28.55
C LEU A 194 -1.07 12.37 29.88
N LYS A 195 -2.06 11.74 30.53
CA LYS A 195 -2.73 12.27 31.75
C LYS A 195 -3.16 13.75 31.59
N PHE A 196 -3.54 14.15 30.38
CA PHE A 196 -3.98 15.51 30.06
C PHE A 196 -5.50 15.54 29.80
N PRO A 197 -6.22 16.63 30.14
CA PRO A 197 -7.62 16.76 29.82
C PRO A 197 -7.88 16.66 28.31
N TRP A 198 -8.84 15.81 27.93
CA TRP A 198 -9.29 15.54 26.56
C TRP A 198 -9.41 16.79 25.66
N MET A 199 -9.92 17.91 26.20
CA MET A 199 -10.08 19.17 25.46
C MET A 199 -8.77 19.80 24.97
N ARG A 200 -7.64 19.60 25.67
CA ARG A 200 -6.34 20.13 25.27
C ARG A 200 -5.71 19.33 24.12
N LEU A 201 -5.91 18.01 24.12
CA LEU A 201 -5.45 17.12 23.04
C LEU A 201 -6.15 17.41 21.72
N LEU A 202 -7.47 17.64 21.74
CA LEU A 202 -8.21 18.02 20.55
C LEU A 202 -7.75 19.36 19.95
N ARG A 203 -7.34 20.34 20.78
CA ARG A 203 -6.75 21.60 20.28
C ARG A 203 -5.42 21.34 19.57
N ILE A 204 -4.55 20.51 20.13
CA ILE A 204 -3.25 20.17 19.52
C ILE A 204 -3.46 19.41 18.20
N VAL A 205 -4.33 18.41 18.19
CA VAL A 205 -4.64 17.62 16.99
C VAL A 205 -5.36 18.46 15.92
N HIS A 206 -6.21 19.42 16.30
CA HIS A 206 -6.82 20.35 15.34
C HIS A 206 -5.84 21.39 14.79
N LEU A 207 -4.88 21.84 15.59
CA LEU A 207 -3.83 22.76 15.14
C LEU A 207 -2.92 22.06 14.13
N ASP A 208 -2.50 20.82 14.40
CA ASP A 208 -1.65 20.01 13.49
C ASP A 208 -2.39 19.64 12.18
N LYS A 209 -3.71 19.44 12.23
CA LYS A 209 -4.53 19.26 11.01
C LYS A 209 -4.71 20.55 10.20
N LYS A 210 -4.75 21.73 10.85
CA LYS A 210 -4.83 23.01 10.14
C LYS A 210 -3.50 23.38 9.48
N GLU A 211 -2.37 23.11 10.12
CA GLU A 211 -1.04 23.33 9.52
C GLU A 211 -0.81 22.43 8.29
N LYS A 212 -1.31 21.19 8.30
CA LYS A 212 -1.26 20.29 7.13
C LYS A 212 -2.21 20.63 5.99
N LEU A 213 -3.16 21.56 6.19
CA LEU A 213 -4.07 22.04 5.14
C LEU A 213 -3.65 23.40 4.57
N LEU A 214 -2.58 24.00 5.11
CA LEU A 214 -2.07 25.32 4.72
C LEU A 214 -0.67 25.25 4.03
N ASN A 215 -0.14 24.05 3.80
CA ASN A 215 1.06 23.81 2.99
C ASN A 215 0.75 22.84 1.84
#